data_AF-A0A9D5YGQ5-F1
#
_entry.id   AF-A0A9D5YGQ5-F1
#
_cell.length_a   1.000
_cell.length_b   1.000
_cell.length_c   1.000
_cell.angle_alpha   90.00
_cell.angle_beta   90.00
_cell.angle_gamma   90.00
#
_symmetry.space_group_name_H-M   'P 1'
#
loop_
_entity.id
_entity.type
_entity.pdbx_description
1 polymer ?
#
loop_
_entity_poly.entity_id
_entity_poly.type
_entity_poly.pdbx_seq_one_letter_code
_entity_poly.pdbx_strand_id
1 'polypeptide(L)'
;MILGFEHSVAVSVTVKAVGVGYLLGFLYSFFMLLNSLWNKYSLSVFFRDVLFFCVSAVMCFLFILKYNAGIFRFYIFAGLLMGFLIFYIFPGNIMGKYFRKYGERLKSRGRRIRSSAESFIKKKAKQRTEKIKKKREKASAKTKMKEKTKKRNSRFGTKNRIKYKNKEKTHKKISLLNKKTEKNL
;
A
#
# COMPACT_ATOMS: atom_id res chain seq x y z
N MET A 1 56.17 -26.73 -26.90
CA MET A 1 55.55 -27.33 -25.68
C MET A 1 54.74 -26.31 -24.87
N ILE A 2 55.20 -25.06 -24.73
CA ILE A 2 54.56 -24.00 -23.91
C ILE A 2 53.17 -23.58 -24.43
N LEU A 3 52.99 -23.49 -25.75
CA LEU A 3 51.69 -23.13 -26.36
C LEU A 3 50.58 -24.17 -26.08
N GLY A 4 50.91 -25.46 -26.04
CA GLY A 4 49.92 -26.51 -25.76
C GLY A 4 49.39 -26.49 -24.32
N PHE A 5 50.24 -26.06 -23.38
CA PHE A 5 49.86 -25.93 -21.97
C PHE A 5 48.89 -24.76 -21.76
N GLU A 6 49.18 -23.60 -22.36
CA GLU A 6 48.31 -22.41 -22.30
C GLU A 6 46.91 -22.70 -22.87
N HIS A 7 46.82 -23.41 -24.00
CA HIS A 7 45.54 -23.79 -24.60
C HIS A 7 44.75 -24.77 -23.72
N SER A 8 45.42 -25.75 -23.11
CA SER A 8 44.77 -26.72 -22.22
C SER A 8 44.16 -26.06 -20.97
N VAL A 9 44.89 -25.09 -20.40
CA VAL A 9 44.40 -24.29 -19.27
C VAL A 9 43.22 -23.41 -19.68
N ALA A 10 43.30 -22.76 -20.85
CA ALA A 10 42.21 -21.92 -21.37
C ALA A 10 40.91 -22.72 -21.59
N VAL A 11 41.00 -23.91 -22.18
CA VAL A 11 39.85 -24.81 -22.39
C VAL A 11 39.24 -25.23 -21.05
N SER A 12 40.08 -25.65 -20.10
CA SER A 12 39.62 -26.07 -18.75
C SER A 12 38.89 -24.96 -18.00
N VAL A 13 39.36 -23.71 -18.10
CA VAL A 13 38.69 -22.55 -17.51
C VAL A 13 37.38 -22.23 -18.22
N THR A 14 37.36 -22.36 -19.55
CA THR A 14 36.16 -22.08 -20.35
C THR A 14 35.03 -23.06 -20.04
N VAL A 15 35.32 -24.36 -19.87
CA VAL A 15 34.31 -25.35 -19.46
C VAL A 15 33.73 -25.01 -18.08
N LYS A 16 34.57 -24.59 -17.13
CA LYS A 16 34.10 -24.16 -15.80
C LYS A 16 33.26 -22.88 -15.89
N ALA A 17 33.62 -21.96 -16.78
CA ALA A 17 32.88 -20.73 -17.06
C ALA A 17 31.48 -21.03 -17.60
N VAL A 18 31.33 -22.02 -18.48
CA VAL A 18 30.03 -22.51 -18.97
C VAL A 18 29.17 -23.03 -17.81
N GLY A 19 29.74 -23.82 -16.91
CA GLY A 19 29.01 -24.32 -15.73
C GLY A 19 28.52 -23.19 -14.81
N VAL A 20 29.35 -22.17 -14.59
CA VAL A 20 28.95 -20.98 -13.82
C VAL A 20 27.89 -20.17 -14.56
N GLY A 21 28.02 -19.98 -15.88
CA GLY A 21 27.00 -19.35 -16.71
C GLY A 21 25.64 -20.06 -16.64
N TYR A 22 25.64 -21.39 -16.64
CA TYR A 22 24.45 -22.20 -16.45
C TYR A 22 23.81 -21.96 -15.07
N LEU A 23 24.63 -21.86 -14.01
CA LEU A 23 24.17 -21.55 -12.66
C LEU A 23 23.59 -20.14 -12.57
N LEU A 24 24.17 -19.14 -13.25
CA LEU A 24 23.59 -17.81 -13.38
C LEU A 24 22.22 -17.85 -14.07
N GLY A 25 22.08 -18.66 -15.13
CA GLY A 25 20.79 -18.91 -15.78
C GLY A 25 19.75 -19.48 -14.80
N PHE A 26 20.17 -20.44 -13.96
CA PHE A 26 19.32 -21.00 -12.92
C PHE A 26 18.88 -19.95 -11.89
N LEU A 27 19.81 -19.12 -11.41
CA LEU A 27 19.49 -17.99 -10.53
C LEU A 27 18.50 -17.03 -11.19
N TYR A 28 18.70 -16.70 -12.47
CA TYR A 28 17.80 -15.84 -13.23
C TYR A 28 16.37 -16.41 -13.23
N SER A 29 16.22 -17.72 -13.46
CA SER A 29 14.93 -18.40 -13.36
C SER A 29 14.30 -18.32 -11.97
N PHE A 30 15.09 -18.43 -10.90
CA PHE A 30 14.61 -18.26 -9.53
C PHE A 30 14.09 -16.83 -9.28
N PHE A 31 14.79 -15.81 -9.78
CA PHE A 31 14.34 -14.43 -9.74
C PHE A 31 13.06 -14.20 -10.56
N MET A 32 12.91 -14.88 -11.69
CA MET A 32 11.67 -14.86 -12.49
C MET A 32 10.49 -15.46 -11.72
N LEU A 33 10.69 -16.54 -10.96
CA LEU A 33 9.66 -17.08 -10.05
C LEU A 33 9.28 -16.06 -8.98
N LEU A 34 10.27 -15.45 -8.32
CA LEU A 34 10.02 -14.41 -7.30
C LEU A 34 9.20 -13.25 -7.87
N ASN A 35 9.44 -12.86 -9.13
CA ASN A 35 8.63 -11.86 -9.82
C ASN A 35 7.17 -12.30 -10.00
N SER A 36 6.93 -13.57 -10.40
CA SER A 36 5.56 -14.09 -10.55
C SER A 36 4.78 -14.13 -9.22
N LEU A 37 5.47 -14.10 -8.08
CA LEU A 37 4.89 -14.15 -6.74
C LEU A 37 4.51 -12.75 -6.22
N TRP A 38 5.34 -11.74 -6.46
CA TRP A 38 5.06 -10.36 -6.08
C TRP A 38 4.30 -9.62 -7.17
N ASN A 39 2.97 -9.61 -7.07
CA ASN A 39 2.13 -8.92 -8.03
C ASN A 39 2.17 -7.38 -7.82
N LYS A 40 2.33 -6.63 -8.93
CA LYS A 40 1.90 -5.23 -9.19
C LYS A 40 2.73 -4.01 -8.77
N TYR A 41 3.89 -4.12 -8.12
CA TYR A 41 4.67 -2.90 -7.77
C TYR A 41 5.87 -2.69 -8.70
N SER A 42 5.88 -1.57 -9.43
CA SER A 42 6.98 -1.15 -10.31
C SER A 42 8.36 -1.19 -9.61
N LEU A 43 8.39 -0.79 -8.33
CA LEU A 43 9.61 -0.81 -7.50
C LEU A 43 10.18 -2.22 -7.26
N SER A 44 9.35 -3.27 -7.29
CA SER A 44 9.81 -4.64 -7.11
C SER A 44 10.58 -5.18 -8.32
N VAL A 45 10.37 -4.60 -9.50
CA VAL A 45 11.13 -4.94 -10.71
C VAL A 45 12.52 -4.32 -10.62
N PHE A 46 12.59 -3.03 -10.25
CA PHE A 46 13.86 -2.31 -10.09
C PHE A 46 14.79 -2.95 -9.06
N PHE A 47 14.30 -3.22 -7.84
CA PHE A 47 15.12 -3.85 -6.81
C PHE A 47 15.64 -5.21 -7.23
N ARG A 48 14.86 -5.97 -8.01
CA ARG A 48 15.26 -7.30 -8.47
C ARG A 48 16.33 -7.23 -9.55
N ASP A 49 16.20 -6.32 -10.51
CA ASP A 49 17.19 -6.16 -11.58
C ASP A 49 18.53 -5.71 -10.98
N VAL A 50 18.52 -4.81 -9.99
CA VAL A 50 19.71 -4.44 -9.22
C VAL A 50 20.28 -5.62 -8.46
N LEU A 51 19.45 -6.40 -7.73
CA LEU A 51 19.93 -7.55 -6.97
C LEU A 51 20.55 -8.62 -7.87
N PHE A 52 19.92 -8.92 -9.01
CA PHE A 52 20.43 -9.86 -9.99
C PHE A 52 21.75 -9.36 -10.58
N PHE A 53 21.84 -8.08 -10.93
CA PHE A 53 23.07 -7.50 -11.45
C PHE A 53 24.21 -7.58 -10.41
N CYS A 54 23.93 -7.26 -9.14
CA CYS A 54 24.90 -7.41 -8.05
C CYS A 54 25.36 -8.86 -7.88
N VAL A 55 24.44 -9.82 -7.83
CA VAL A 55 24.79 -11.24 -7.67
C VAL A 55 25.58 -11.76 -8.86
N SER A 56 25.17 -11.41 -10.08
CA SER A 56 25.88 -11.74 -11.31
C SER A 56 27.29 -11.17 -11.32
N ALA A 57 27.44 -9.90 -10.95
CA ALA A 57 28.73 -9.23 -10.86
C ALA A 57 29.65 -9.89 -9.83
N VAL A 58 29.13 -10.19 -8.63
CA VAL A 58 29.90 -10.88 -7.58
C VAL A 58 30.31 -12.28 -8.03
N MET A 59 29.41 -13.05 -8.64
CA MET A 59 29.74 -14.38 -9.16
C MET A 59 30.81 -14.33 -10.25
N CYS A 60 30.67 -13.40 -11.21
CA CYS A 60 31.64 -13.21 -12.28
C CYS A 60 33.00 -12.79 -11.72
N PHE A 61 33.00 -11.85 -10.77
CA PHE A 61 34.21 -11.38 -10.10
C PHE A 61 34.92 -12.50 -9.33
N LEU A 62 34.21 -13.26 -8.50
CA LEU A 62 34.78 -14.40 -7.76
C LEU A 62 35.33 -15.48 -8.69
N PHE A 63 34.67 -15.71 -9.83
CA PHE A 63 35.15 -16.65 -10.83
C PHE A 63 36.46 -16.19 -11.47
N ILE A 64 36.53 -14.92 -11.91
CA ILE A 64 37.73 -14.34 -12.52
C ILE A 64 38.88 -14.30 -11.50
N LEU A 65 38.60 -13.97 -10.24
CA LEU A 65 39.60 -13.98 -9.16
C LEU A 65 40.16 -15.38 -8.93
N LYS A 66 39.31 -16.41 -8.86
CA LYS A 66 39.71 -17.79 -8.58
C LYS A 66 40.51 -18.44 -9.70
N TYR A 67 40.17 -18.18 -10.96
CA TYR A 67 40.75 -18.92 -12.10
C TYR A 67 41.73 -18.11 -12.95
N ASN A 68 41.74 -16.79 -12.83
CA ASN A 68 42.58 -15.91 -13.64
C ASN A 68 43.31 -14.83 -12.85
N ALA A 69 43.36 -14.95 -11.52
CA ALA A 69 43.99 -13.98 -10.63
C ALA A 69 43.51 -12.53 -10.88
N GLY A 70 42.28 -12.35 -11.37
CA GLY A 70 41.72 -11.03 -11.67
C GLY A 70 41.90 -10.55 -13.12
N ILE A 71 42.58 -11.28 -14.00
CA ILE A 71 42.78 -10.87 -15.39
C ILE A 71 41.51 -11.14 -16.21
N PHE A 72 40.93 -10.08 -16.77
CA PHE A 72 39.77 -10.16 -17.63
C PHE A 72 40.13 -10.74 -19.00
N ARG A 73 39.64 -11.95 -19.30
CA ARG A 73 39.85 -12.60 -20.59
C ARG A 73 38.51 -12.86 -21.29
N PHE A 74 38.42 -12.49 -22.57
CA PHE A 74 37.18 -12.53 -23.34
C PHE A 74 36.55 -13.93 -23.44
N TYR A 75 37.36 -15.00 -23.51
CA TYR A 75 36.83 -16.37 -23.59
C TYR A 75 36.06 -16.81 -22.34
N ILE A 76 36.34 -16.21 -21.17
CA ILE A 76 35.61 -16.47 -19.93
C ILE A 76 34.19 -15.92 -20.04
N PHE A 77 34.06 -14.70 -20.56
CA PHE A 77 32.76 -14.08 -20.80
C PHE A 77 31.96 -14.84 -21.85
N ALA A 78 32.60 -15.30 -22.93
CA ALA A 78 31.97 -16.16 -23.92
C ALA A 78 31.45 -17.46 -23.29
N GLY A 79 32.25 -18.11 -22.42
CA GLY A 79 31.83 -19.30 -21.68
C GLY A 79 30.63 -19.04 -20.75
N LEU A 80 30.68 -17.97 -19.95
CA LEU A 80 29.54 -17.57 -19.10
C LEU A 80 28.27 -17.31 -19.93
N LEU A 81 28.40 -16.58 -21.03
CA LEU A 81 27.27 -16.25 -21.91
C LEU A 81 26.69 -17.52 -22.55
N MET A 82 27.55 -18.42 -23.02
CA MET A 82 27.16 -19.69 -23.63
C MET A 82 26.41 -20.57 -22.62
N GLY A 83 26.93 -20.71 -21.39
CA GLY A 83 26.27 -21.45 -20.32
C GLY A 83 24.91 -20.85 -19.94
N PHE A 84 24.82 -19.53 -19.90
CA PHE A 84 23.57 -18.83 -19.67
C PHE A 84 22.57 -19.07 -20.80
N LEU A 85 22.99 -19.03 -22.07
CA LEU A 85 22.14 -19.31 -23.24
C LEU A 85 21.64 -20.75 -23.26
N ILE A 86 22.49 -21.73 -22.94
CA ILE A 86 22.10 -23.14 -22.81
C ILE A 86 20.98 -23.26 -21.77
N PHE A 87 21.14 -22.62 -20.61
CA PHE A 87 20.09 -22.55 -19.60
C PHE A 87 18.88 -21.71 -20.04
N TYR A 88 19.01 -20.75 -20.95
CA TYR A 88 17.84 -20.00 -21.42
C TYR A 88 16.97 -20.87 -22.34
N ILE A 89 17.61 -21.65 -23.22
CA ILE A 89 16.94 -22.42 -24.27
C ILE A 89 16.36 -23.74 -23.74
N PHE A 90 17.09 -24.52 -22.95
CA PHE A 90 16.68 -25.87 -22.53
C PHE A 90 15.49 -25.94 -21.54
N PRO A 91 15.45 -25.13 -20.46
CA PRO A 91 14.43 -25.20 -19.44
C PRO A 91 13.25 -24.24 -19.66
N GLY A 92 13.23 -23.42 -20.72
CA GLY A 92 12.17 -22.45 -21.00
C GLY A 92 10.75 -23.05 -20.92
N ASN A 93 10.59 -24.30 -21.35
CA ASN A 93 9.30 -25.00 -21.35
C ASN A 93 9.01 -25.82 -20.08
N ILE A 94 10.05 -26.24 -19.37
CA ILE A 94 9.93 -27.13 -18.20
C ILE A 94 9.81 -26.32 -16.92
N MET A 95 10.69 -25.34 -16.75
CA MET A 95 10.68 -24.51 -15.55
C MET A 95 9.45 -23.62 -15.47
N GLY A 96 8.93 -23.10 -16.58
CA GLY A 96 7.66 -22.37 -16.58
C GLY A 96 6.49 -23.18 -16.02
N LYS A 97 6.44 -24.50 -16.26
CA LYS A 97 5.42 -25.41 -15.72
C LYS A 97 5.61 -25.68 -14.23
N TYR A 98 6.84 -25.95 -13.78
CA TYR A 98 7.15 -26.11 -12.36
C TYR A 98 6.88 -24.83 -11.57
N PHE A 99 7.27 -23.69 -12.12
CA PHE A 99 7.08 -22.38 -11.50
C PHE A 99 5.62 -21.95 -11.43
N ARG A 100 4.78 -22.27 -12.44
CA ARG A 100 3.32 -22.10 -12.30
C ARG A 100 2.77 -22.92 -11.14
N LYS A 101 3.13 -24.21 -11.05
CA LYS A 101 2.65 -25.11 -9.97
C LYS A 101 3.10 -24.65 -8.58
N TYR A 102 4.32 -24.15 -8.44
CA TYR A 102 4.82 -23.55 -7.19
C TYR A 102 4.20 -22.17 -6.90
N GLY A 103 4.02 -21.35 -7.93
CA GLY A 103 3.40 -20.03 -7.85
C GLY A 103 1.95 -20.08 -7.38
N GLU A 104 1.17 -21.06 -7.84
CA GLU A 104 -0.19 -21.27 -7.37
C GLU A 104 -0.25 -21.74 -5.91
N ARG A 105 0.67 -22.60 -5.48
CA ARG A 105 0.81 -23.03 -4.08
C ARG A 105 1.25 -21.91 -3.14
N LEU A 106 2.07 -20.97 -3.60
CA LEU A 106 2.43 -19.80 -2.80
C LEU A 106 1.31 -18.76 -2.78
N LYS A 107 0.62 -18.53 -3.90
CA LYS A 107 -0.57 -17.65 -3.95
C LYS A 107 -1.69 -18.14 -3.06
N SER A 108 -1.87 -19.45 -2.88
CA SER A 108 -2.89 -20.00 -1.96
C SER A 108 -2.54 -19.78 -0.48
N ARG A 109 -1.26 -19.68 -0.12
CA ARG A 109 -0.81 -19.25 1.22
C ARG A 109 -0.87 -17.74 1.40
N GLY A 110 -0.42 -16.97 0.40
CA GLY A 110 -0.47 -15.51 0.41
C GLY A 110 -1.88 -14.94 0.45
N ARG A 111 -2.87 -15.60 -0.18
CA ARG A 111 -4.28 -15.21 -0.09
C ARG A 111 -4.84 -15.31 1.33
N ARG A 112 -4.40 -16.25 2.16
CA ARG A 112 -4.82 -16.35 3.57
C ARG A 112 -4.25 -15.22 4.42
N ILE A 113 -2.98 -14.87 4.20
CA ILE A 113 -2.33 -13.76 4.89
C ILE A 113 -2.99 -12.43 4.48
N ARG A 114 -3.28 -12.27 3.18
CA ARG A 114 -3.97 -11.10 2.64
C ARG A 114 -5.42 -10.98 3.12
N SER A 115 -6.18 -12.08 3.14
CA SER A 115 -7.56 -12.07 3.67
C SER A 115 -7.58 -11.79 5.18
N SER A 116 -6.58 -12.26 5.91
CA SER A 116 -6.38 -11.89 7.32
C SER A 116 -6.08 -10.39 7.45
N ALA A 117 -5.08 -9.87 6.73
CA ALA A 117 -4.72 -8.45 6.76
C ALA A 117 -5.87 -7.52 6.32
N GLU A 118 -6.62 -7.88 5.27
CA GLU A 118 -7.80 -7.14 4.82
C GLU A 118 -8.89 -7.12 5.90
N SER A 119 -9.08 -8.22 6.63
CA SER A 119 -10.04 -8.27 7.74
C SER A 119 -9.63 -7.37 8.92
N PHE A 120 -8.33 -7.21 9.19
CA PHE A 120 -7.82 -6.27 10.20
C PHE A 120 -7.94 -4.81 9.75
N ILE A 121 -7.65 -4.51 8.48
CA ILE A 121 -7.79 -3.16 7.92
C ILE A 121 -9.27 -2.76 7.87
N LYS A 122 -10.19 -3.64 7.42
CA LYS A 122 -11.64 -3.38 7.47
C LYS A 122 -12.15 -3.20 8.89
N LYS A 123 -11.68 -3.99 9.87
CA LYS A 123 -12.04 -3.82 11.29
C LYS A 123 -11.58 -2.47 11.84
N LYS A 124 -10.33 -2.06 11.58
CA LYS A 124 -9.83 -0.72 11.98
C LYS A 124 -10.56 0.42 11.27
N ALA A 125 -10.87 0.27 9.97
CA ALA A 125 -11.61 1.25 9.20
C ALA A 125 -13.05 1.42 9.70
N LYS A 126 -13.75 0.30 9.98
CA LYS A 126 -15.12 0.27 10.52
C LYS A 126 -15.20 0.88 11.93
N GLN A 127 -14.21 0.62 12.79
CA GLN A 127 -14.11 1.26 14.10
C GLN A 127 -13.88 2.78 14.02
N ARG A 128 -13.09 3.25 13.05
CA ARG A 128 -12.93 4.70 12.82
C ARG A 128 -14.21 5.35 12.31
N THR A 129 -14.94 4.71 11.40
CA THR A 129 -16.21 5.25 10.88
C THR A 129 -17.29 5.32 11.95
N GLU A 130 -17.42 4.28 12.80
CA GLU A 130 -18.30 4.26 13.97
C GLU A 130 -17.99 5.39 14.98
N LYS A 131 -16.70 5.61 15.30
CA LYS A 131 -16.27 6.69 16.20
C LYS A 131 -16.56 8.09 15.63
N ILE A 132 -16.41 8.26 14.31
CA ILE A 132 -16.73 9.54 13.63
C ILE A 132 -18.24 9.77 13.59
N LYS A 133 -19.06 8.74 13.30
CA LYS A 133 -20.54 8.81 13.36
C LYS A 133 -21.04 9.21 14.74
N LYS A 134 -20.57 8.56 15.81
CA LYS A 134 -20.97 8.89 17.19
C LYS A 134 -20.56 10.32 17.59
N LYS A 135 -19.41 10.83 17.12
CA LYS A 135 -19.03 12.24 17.33
C LYS A 135 -19.94 13.20 16.57
N ARG A 136 -20.30 12.89 15.31
CA ARG A 136 -21.23 13.71 14.50
C ARG A 136 -22.65 13.72 15.07
N GLU A 137 -23.16 12.59 15.56
CA GLU A 137 -24.46 12.54 16.24
C GLU A 137 -24.48 13.39 17.50
N LYS A 138 -23.46 13.26 18.37
CA LYS A 138 -23.35 14.10 19.58
C LYS A 138 -23.23 15.59 19.26
N ALA A 139 -22.51 15.97 18.20
CA ALA A 139 -22.43 17.35 17.74
C ALA A 139 -23.78 17.86 17.22
N SER A 140 -24.45 17.07 16.37
CA SER A 140 -25.76 17.43 15.81
C SER A 140 -26.87 17.51 16.87
N ALA A 141 -26.84 16.66 17.90
CA ALA A 141 -27.76 16.70 19.02
C ALA A 141 -27.53 17.94 19.90
N LYS A 142 -26.27 18.33 20.15
CA LYS A 142 -25.93 19.57 20.85
C LYS A 142 -26.39 20.81 20.09
N THR A 143 -26.23 20.84 18.77
CA THR A 143 -26.70 21.97 17.93
C THR A 143 -28.22 22.07 17.97
N LYS A 144 -28.94 20.95 17.81
CA LYS A 144 -30.42 20.89 17.88
C LYS A 144 -30.96 21.28 19.26
N MET A 145 -30.28 20.89 20.35
CA MET A 145 -30.66 21.33 21.71
C MET A 145 -30.47 22.84 21.89
N LYS A 146 -29.33 23.40 21.48
CA LYS A 146 -29.10 24.86 21.56
C LYS A 146 -30.15 25.65 20.77
N GLU A 147 -30.54 25.15 19.61
CA GLU A 147 -31.55 25.78 18.76
C GLU A 147 -32.95 25.72 19.38
N LYS A 148 -33.34 24.57 19.96
CA LYS A 148 -34.60 24.43 20.72
C LYS A 148 -34.64 25.33 21.95
N THR A 149 -33.54 25.43 22.70
CA THR A 149 -33.45 26.33 23.87
C THR A 149 -33.59 27.80 23.47
N LYS A 150 -32.95 28.21 22.36
CA LYS A 150 -33.06 29.58 21.82
C LYS A 150 -34.49 29.92 21.39
N LYS A 151 -35.17 28.99 20.71
CA LYS A 151 -36.59 29.14 20.30
C LYS A 151 -37.56 29.17 21.49
N ARG A 152 -37.25 28.43 22.57
CA ARG A 152 -38.04 28.43 23.80
C ARG A 152 -37.90 29.76 24.56
N ASN A 153 -36.67 30.29 24.66
CA ASN A 153 -36.43 31.60 25.28
C ASN A 153 -37.06 32.75 24.48
N SER A 154 -36.98 32.73 23.14
CA SER A 154 -37.61 33.78 22.33
C SER A 154 -39.13 33.79 22.49
N ARG A 155 -39.79 32.62 22.49
CA ARG A 155 -41.24 32.51 22.75
C ARG A 155 -41.63 32.99 24.15
N PHE A 156 -40.81 32.72 25.17
CA PHE A 156 -41.05 33.21 26.53
C PHE A 156 -40.99 34.74 26.60
N GLY A 157 -39.99 35.34 25.95
CA GLY A 157 -39.85 36.80 25.85
C GLY A 157 -41.05 37.46 25.15
N THR A 158 -41.52 36.89 24.04
CA THR A 158 -42.70 37.41 23.33
C THR A 158 -43.97 37.31 24.19
N LYS A 159 -44.18 36.17 24.86
CA LYS A 159 -45.37 35.95 25.70
C LYS A 159 -45.43 36.91 26.88
N ASN A 160 -44.30 37.18 27.53
CA ASN A 160 -44.23 38.20 28.59
C ASN A 160 -44.51 39.61 28.04
N ARG A 161 -43.95 39.97 26.89
CA ARG A 161 -44.16 41.29 26.28
C ARG A 161 -45.65 41.54 25.94
N ILE A 162 -46.36 40.52 25.45
CA ILE A 162 -47.81 40.59 25.21
C ILE A 162 -48.57 40.75 26.54
N LYS A 163 -48.17 40.03 27.59
CA LYS A 163 -48.80 40.12 28.92
C LYS A 163 -48.72 41.53 29.51
N TYR A 164 -47.55 42.18 29.45
CA TYR A 164 -47.39 43.57 29.92
C TYR A 164 -48.21 44.55 29.09
N LYS A 165 -48.20 44.42 27.75
CA LYS A 165 -48.95 45.30 26.85
C LYS A 165 -50.46 45.20 27.05
N ASN A 166 -50.98 44.01 27.34
CA ASN A 166 -52.38 43.82 27.70
C ASN A 166 -52.71 44.43 29.06
N LYS A 167 -51.85 44.26 30.08
CA LYS A 167 -52.04 44.87 31.39
C LYS A 167 -52.10 46.40 31.30
N GLU A 168 -51.22 47.01 30.49
CA GLU A 168 -51.21 48.45 30.25
C GLU A 168 -52.48 48.96 29.55
N LYS A 169 -52.98 48.20 28.55
CA LYS A 169 -54.26 48.51 27.90
C LYS A 169 -55.44 48.44 28.87
N THR A 170 -55.45 47.47 29.79
CA THR A 170 -56.50 47.36 30.81
C THR A 170 -56.46 48.53 31.78
N HIS A 171 -55.27 48.92 32.27
CA HIS A 171 -55.12 50.10 33.13
C HIS A 171 -55.55 51.40 32.43
N LYS A 172 -55.20 51.59 31.15
CA LYS A 172 -55.66 52.73 30.35
C LYS A 172 -57.18 52.73 30.15
N LYS A 173 -57.80 51.57 29.98
CA LYS A 173 -59.26 51.46 29.84
C LYS A 173 -59.98 51.82 31.15
N ILE A 174 -59.46 51.34 32.29
CA ILE A 174 -59.99 51.65 33.62
C ILE A 174 -59.84 53.15 33.92
N SER A 175 -58.69 53.75 33.63
CA SER A 175 -58.48 55.20 33.87
C SER A 175 -59.37 56.09 33.00
N LEU A 176 -59.65 55.69 31.75
CA LEU A 176 -60.61 56.39 30.89
C LEU A 176 -62.07 56.25 31.36
N LEU A 177 -62.45 55.08 31.88
CA LEU A 177 -63.78 54.86 32.47
C LEU A 177 -63.99 55.75 33.69
N ASN A 178 -63.02 55.80 34.60
CA ASN A 178 -63.10 56.63 35.80
C ASN A 178 -63.17 58.14 35.46
N LYS A 179 -62.39 58.59 34.47
CA LYS A 179 -62.44 59.98 33.99
C LYS A 179 -63.76 60.34 33.29
N LYS A 180 -64.47 59.33 32.75
CA LYS A 180 -65.80 59.52 32.14
C LYS A 180 -66.89 59.57 33.21
N THR A 181 -66.78 58.80 34.29
CA THR A 181 -67.71 58.89 35.43
C THR A 181 -67.55 60.19 36.21
N GLU A 182 -66.33 60.71 36.39
CA GLU A 182 -66.10 62.01 37.06
C GLU A 182 -66.59 63.23 36.26
N LYS A 183 -66.80 63.10 34.94
CA LYS A 183 -67.38 64.17 34.10
C LYS A 183 -68.91 64.15 34.02
N ASN A 184 -69.55 63.12 34.57
CA ASN A 184 -71.02 62.96 34.58
C ASN A 184 -71.61 63.11 36.01
N LEU A 185 -70.78 63.52 36.98
CA LEU A 185 -71.20 64.12 38.25
C LEU A 185 -70.96 65.63 38.17
#